data_AF-A0A519IK65-F1
#
_entry.id   AF-A0A519IK65-F1
#
_cell.length_a   1.000
_cell.length_b   1.000
_cell.length_c   1.000
_cell.angle_alpha   90.00
_cell.angle_beta   90.00
_cell.angle_gamma   90.00
#
_symmetry.space_group_name_H-M   'P 1'
#
loop_
_entity.id
_entity.type
_entity.pdbx_description
1 polymer ?
#
loop_
_entity_poly.entity_id
_entity_poly.type
_entity_poly.pdbx_seq_one_letter_code
_entity_poly.pdbx_strand_id
1 'polypeptide(L)'
;MSAINDGGPAFPAEYMKHAPGEVGNNIAIMARSSGMTLRDYFAAKAVVGWLASYPADVEAGVVSAGSFGIAKMAYDIADAMLKTREVQP
;
A
#
# COMPACT_ATOMS: atom_id res chain seq x y z
N MET A 1 14.56 -10.55 -11.34
CA MET A 1 13.47 -9.64 -10.92
C MET A 1 13.97 -8.92 -9.68
N SER A 2 14.14 -7.61 -9.72
CA SER A 2 14.45 -6.82 -8.51
C SER A 2 13.26 -6.89 -7.57
N ALA A 3 13.51 -6.90 -6.25
CA ALA A 3 12.45 -6.81 -5.26
C ALA A 3 11.65 -5.51 -5.48
N ILE A 4 10.32 -5.57 -5.34
CA ILE A 4 9.47 -4.39 -5.38
C ILE A 4 9.76 -3.55 -4.13
N ASN A 5 10.01 -2.25 -4.30
CA ASN A 5 10.08 -1.31 -3.19
C ASN A 5 8.65 -0.93 -2.80
N ASP A 6 8.14 -1.57 -1.76
CA ASP A 6 6.77 -1.36 -1.27
C ASP A 6 6.67 -0.30 -0.16
N GLY A 7 7.82 0.21 0.30
CA GLY A 7 7.92 1.19 1.38
C GLY A 7 7.63 0.63 2.78
N GLY A 8 7.40 -0.66 2.95
CA GLY A 8 7.00 -1.31 4.20
C GLY A 8 5.52 -1.08 4.57
N PRO A 9 5.07 -1.50 5.77
CA PRO A 9 3.67 -1.38 6.19
C PRO A 9 3.19 0.08 6.24
N ALA A 10 2.02 0.37 5.67
CA ALA A 10 1.41 1.71 5.67
C ALA A 10 1.06 2.20 7.08
N PHE A 11 0.64 1.27 7.93
CA PHE A 11 0.32 1.52 9.34
C PHE A 11 1.02 0.44 10.17
N PRO A 12 2.31 0.61 10.49
CA PRO A 12 3.06 -0.38 11.26
C PRO A 12 2.39 -0.61 12.62
N ALA A 13 1.98 -1.85 12.88
CA ALA A 13 1.47 -2.27 14.17
C ALA A 13 2.36 -3.38 14.73
N GLU A 14 2.90 -3.15 15.92
CA GLU A 14 3.61 -4.15 16.69
C GLU A 14 2.61 -4.99 17.47
N TYR A 15 2.77 -6.30 17.44
CA TYR A 15 2.03 -7.20 18.32
C TYR A 15 2.94 -8.28 18.85
N MET A 16 2.69 -8.67 20.10
CA MET A 16 3.40 -9.78 20.72
C MET A 16 2.87 -11.08 20.13
N LYS A 17 3.73 -11.84 19.47
CA LYS A 17 3.45 -13.24 19.15
C LYS A 17 4.04 -14.11 20.25
N HIS A 18 3.21 -14.99 20.80
CA HIS A 18 3.71 -16.14 21.54
C HIS A 18 4.25 -17.15 20.53
N ALA A 19 5.54 -17.46 20.62
CA ALA A 19 6.11 -18.56 19.85
C ALA A 19 5.58 -19.90 20.42
N PRO A 20 5.09 -20.85 19.60
CA PRO A 20 4.79 -22.19 20.07
C PRO A 20 6.13 -22.93 20.27
N GLY A 21 6.61 -22.98 21.51
CA GLY A 21 7.84 -23.71 21.84
C GLY A 21 8.29 -23.53 23.29
N GLU A 22 8.21 -24.63 24.04
CA GLU A 22 8.70 -24.87 25.40
C GLU A 22 7.93 -24.23 26.56
N VAL A 23 7.17 -25.09 27.22
CA VAL A 23 6.54 -24.90 28.54
C VAL A 23 7.55 -24.22 29.47
N GLY A 24 7.35 -22.92 29.75
CA GLY A 24 8.08 -22.20 30.79
C GLY A 24 8.75 -20.89 30.37
N ASN A 25 9.03 -20.68 29.08
CA ASN A 25 9.76 -19.49 28.62
C ASN A 25 8.96 -18.71 27.57
N ASN A 26 8.08 -17.80 28.02
CA ASN A 26 7.36 -16.87 27.14
C ASN A 26 8.32 -15.89 26.48
N ILE A 27 8.93 -16.25 25.35
CA ILE A 27 9.65 -15.29 24.51
C ILE A 27 8.61 -14.46 23.76
N ALA A 28 8.44 -13.20 24.15
CA ALA A 28 7.67 -12.24 23.39
C ALA A 28 8.47 -11.87 22.12
N ILE A 29 8.06 -12.39 20.97
CA ILE A 29 8.62 -11.95 19.69
C ILE A 29 7.79 -10.76 19.22
N MET A 30 8.46 -9.62 19.01
CA MET A 30 7.86 -8.47 18.34
C MET A 30 7.63 -8.84 16.88
N ALA A 31 6.37 -9.05 16.51
CA ALA A 31 5.98 -9.25 15.13
C ALA A 31 5.31 -7.98 14.59
N ARG A 32 5.62 -7.63 13.35
CA ARG A 32 4.89 -6.58 12.63
C ARG A 32 3.71 -7.20 11.91
N SER A 33 2.53 -6.60 12.06
CA SER A 33 1.42 -6.91 11.16
C SER A 33 1.78 -6.39 9.78
N SER A 34 1.73 -7.25 8.78
CA SER A 34 2.14 -6.86 7.43
C SER A 34 1.18 -5.84 6.80
N GLY A 35 -0.11 -5.86 7.18
CA GLY A 35 -1.11 -4.90 6.71
C GLY A 35 -1.09 -4.66 5.20
N MET A 36 -1.51 -3.46 4.78
CA MET A 36 -1.20 -2.94 3.43
C MET A 36 0.19 -2.30 3.43
N THR A 37 0.88 -2.30 2.30
CA THR A 37 2.15 -1.57 2.14
C THR A 37 1.91 -0.07 1.92
N LEU A 38 2.92 0.79 2.13
CA LEU A 38 2.83 2.22 1.79
C LEU A 38 2.52 2.42 0.31
N ARG A 39 3.09 1.58 -0.55
CA ARG A 39 2.79 1.56 -1.98
C ARG A 39 1.29 1.34 -2.24
N ASP A 40 0.69 0.33 -1.62
CA ASP A 40 -0.73 0.03 -1.77
C ASP A 40 -1.60 1.17 -1.25
N TYR A 41 -1.22 1.77 -0.12
CA TYR A 41 -1.94 2.89 0.48
C TYR A 41 -1.92 4.13 -0.42
N PHE A 42 -0.77 4.50 -0.96
CA PHE A 42 -0.65 5.63 -1.90
C PHE A 42 -1.42 5.37 -3.19
N ALA A 43 -1.34 4.15 -3.74
CA ALA A 43 -2.12 3.79 -4.93
C ALA A 43 -3.63 3.93 -4.65
N ALA A 44 -4.12 3.42 -3.51
CA ALA A 44 -5.53 3.56 -3.12
C ALA A 44 -5.95 5.04 -3.02
N LYS A 45 -5.11 5.90 -2.43
CA LYS A 45 -5.38 7.34 -2.36
C LYS A 45 -5.41 7.99 -3.74
N ALA A 46 -4.50 7.62 -4.64
CA ALA A 46 -4.48 8.13 -6.01
C ALA A 46 -5.74 7.74 -6.79
N VAL A 47 -6.20 6.48 -6.68
CA VAL A 47 -7.45 6.03 -7.32
C VAL A 47 -8.65 6.84 -6.82
N VAL A 48 -8.78 7.05 -5.52
CA VAL A 48 -9.91 7.81 -4.95
C VAL A 48 -9.91 9.25 -5.45
N GLY A 49 -8.76 9.93 -5.42
CA GLY A 49 -8.63 11.30 -5.92
C GLY A 49 -8.97 11.41 -7.41
N TRP A 50 -8.53 10.44 -8.21
CA TRP A 50 -8.85 10.37 -9.63
C TRP A 50 -10.34 10.17 -9.86
N LEU A 51 -10.95 9.15 -9.23
CA LEU A 51 -12.38 8.87 -9.40
C LEU A 51 -13.26 10.04 -8.96
N ALA A 52 -12.87 10.77 -7.91
CA ALA A 52 -13.57 11.96 -7.45
C ALA A 52 -13.45 13.17 -8.40
N SER A 53 -12.54 13.15 -9.36
CA SER A 53 -12.37 14.24 -10.33
C SER A 53 -13.34 14.19 -11.51
N TYR A 54 -14.03 13.06 -11.72
CA TYR A 54 -15.03 12.94 -12.77
C TYR A 54 -16.31 13.70 -12.38
N PRO A 55 -16.93 14.46 -13.30
CA PRO A 55 -18.22 15.05 -13.04
C PRO A 55 -19.30 13.97 -12.89
N ALA A 56 -20.31 14.26 -12.07
CA ALA A 56 -21.31 13.28 -11.61
C ALA A 56 -22.19 12.68 -12.71
N ASP A 57 -22.20 13.31 -13.89
CA ASP A 57 -22.94 12.93 -15.09
C ASP A 57 -22.12 12.05 -16.06
N VAL A 58 -20.85 11.78 -15.76
CA VAL A 58 -20.06 10.81 -16.53
C VAL A 58 -20.59 9.41 -16.22
N GLU A 59 -21.26 8.81 -17.21
CA GLU A 59 -21.65 7.40 -17.13
C GLU A 59 -20.42 6.56 -16.75
N ALA A 60 -20.62 5.64 -15.80
CA ALA A 60 -19.62 4.66 -15.36
C ALA A 60 -18.94 3.88 -16.51
N GLY A 61 -19.50 3.95 -17.73
CA GLY A 61 -18.91 3.44 -18.97
C GLY A 61 -17.66 4.19 -19.49
N VAL A 62 -17.37 5.43 -19.07
CA VAL A 62 -16.11 6.13 -19.45
C VAL A 62 -14.89 5.58 -18.68
N VAL A 63 -15.13 4.82 -17.60
CA VAL A 63 -14.11 3.99 -16.92
C VAL A 63 -13.68 2.79 -17.79
N SER A 64 -14.23 2.64 -19.00
CA SER A 64 -13.87 1.59 -19.98
C SER A 64 -12.49 1.73 -20.63
N ALA A 65 -11.71 2.77 -20.30
CA ALA A 65 -10.24 2.73 -20.48
C ALA A 65 -9.56 1.58 -19.69
N GLY A 66 -10.36 0.82 -18.94
CA GLY A 66 -10.02 -0.44 -18.32
C GLY A 66 -9.52 -0.16 -16.91
N SER A 67 -10.16 -0.76 -15.91
CA SER A 67 -9.75 -0.67 -14.50
C SER A 67 -8.24 -0.94 -14.31
N PHE A 68 -7.63 -1.69 -15.24
CA PHE A 68 -6.20 -1.93 -15.33
C PHE A 68 -5.36 -0.66 -15.58
N GLY A 69 -5.80 0.25 -16.45
CA GLY A 69 -5.10 1.51 -16.74
C GLY A 69 -5.07 2.44 -15.53
N ILE A 70 -6.21 2.59 -14.86
CA ILE A 70 -6.32 3.40 -13.62
C ILE A 70 -5.47 2.79 -12.51
N ALA A 71 -5.53 1.46 -12.33
CA ALA A 71 -4.70 0.78 -11.34
C ALA A 71 -3.21 0.99 -11.63
N LYS A 72 -2.78 0.85 -12.89
CA LYS A 72 -1.39 1.09 -13.28
C LYS A 72 -0.94 2.51 -12.97
N MET A 73 -1.72 3.52 -13.36
CA MET A 73 -1.39 4.93 -13.10
C MET A 73 -1.32 5.23 -11.59
N ALA A 74 -2.21 4.64 -10.79
CA ALA A 74 -2.17 4.79 -9.35
C ALA A 74 -0.89 4.20 -8.72
N TYR A 75 -0.43 3.04 -9.19
CA TYR A 75 0.85 2.48 -8.76
C TYR A 75 2.06 3.28 -9.27
N ASP A 76 2.00 3.83 -10.48
CA ASP A 76 3.06 4.70 -11.00
C ASP A 76 3.22 5.95 -10.11
N ILE A 77 2.11 6.53 -9.64
CA ILE A 77 2.11 7.65 -8.67
C ILE A 77 2.68 7.19 -7.32
N ALA A 78 2.25 6.04 -6.81
CA ALA A 78 2.77 5.50 -5.54
C ALA A 78 4.29 5.28 -5.58
N ASP A 79 4.80 4.73 -6.67
CA ASP A 79 6.24 4.51 -6.89
C ASP A 79 7.00 5.84 -6.96
N ALA A 80 6.42 6.88 -7.56
CA ALA A 80 7.00 8.22 -7.58
C ALA A 80 7.07 8.85 -6.18
N MET A 81 6.05 8.66 -5.35
CA MET A 81 6.03 9.14 -3.96
C MET A 81 7.11 8.47 -3.10
N LEU A 82 7.29 7.15 -3.26
CA LEU A 82 8.34 6.40 -2.57
C LEU A 82 9.74 6.87 -3.00
N LYS A 83 9.99 7.00 -4.31
CA LYS A 83 11.27 7.52 -4.83
C LYS A 83 11.56 8.93 -4.31
N THR A 84 10.56 9.80 -4.28
CA THR A 84 10.73 11.18 -3.78
C THR A 84 11.13 11.20 -2.30
N ARG A 85 10.61 10.25 -1.50
CA ARG A 85 10.99 10.10 -0.09
C ARG A 85 12.45 9.69 0.10
N GLU A 86 13.01 8.90 -0.81
CA GLU A 86 14.42 8.49 -0.75
C GLU A 86 15.41 9.62 -1.07
N VAL A 87 14.95 10.68 -1.74
CA VAL A 87 15.76 11.83 -2.17
C VAL A 87 15.67 13.00 -1.17
N GLN A 88 14.95 12.86 -0.05
CA GLN A 88 14.89 13.92 0.96
C GLN A 88 16.26 14.12 1.64
N PRO A 89 16.69 15.38 1.88
CA PRO A 89 18.02 15.72 2.39
C PRO A 89 18.28 15.25 3.83
#